data_AF-A0A4R6P3Z3-F1
#
_entry.id   AF-A0A4R6P3Z3-F1
#
_cell.length_a   1.000
_cell.length_b   1.000
_cell.length_c   1.000
_cell.angle_alpha   90.00
_cell.angle_beta   90.00
_cell.angle_gamma   90.00
#
_symmetry.space_group_name_H-M   'P 1'
#
loop_
_entity.id
_entity.type
_entity.pdbx_description
1 polymer ?
#
loop_
_entity_poly.entity_id
_entity_poly.type
_entity_poly.pdbx_seq_one_letter_code
_entity_poly.pdbx_strand_id
1 'polypeptide(L)'
;MSSRGEQGRLVGARLRRLREEAGLSLAGLATRVPYSRAALGHYETGTRAAPSEVIDWYERVHAQAVPALPRARRDPRAADAALAAAIAHRTGRPLIEIGRPHQGDSGYFCPFRIDGLIEGEAAGTDATTALRSALRAIGDELGRAGKR
;
A
#
# COMPACT_ATOMS: atom_id res chain seq x y z
N MET A 1 9.71 -42.62 -17.60
CA MET A 1 10.07 -41.56 -16.61
C MET A 1 8.88 -41.36 -15.70
N SER A 2 9.08 -41.40 -14.38
CA SER A 2 7.98 -41.63 -13.41
C SER A 2 7.15 -40.36 -13.17
N SER A 3 5.93 -40.32 -13.71
CA SER A 3 4.95 -39.22 -13.59
C SER A 3 4.87 -38.66 -12.16
N ARG A 4 4.83 -39.52 -11.13
CA ARG A 4 4.73 -39.11 -9.72
C ARG A 4 5.87 -38.17 -9.25
N GLY A 5 7.10 -38.37 -9.76
CA GLY A 5 8.24 -37.51 -9.42
C GLY A 5 8.26 -36.16 -10.17
N GLU A 6 7.57 -36.10 -11.31
CA GLU A 6 7.34 -34.88 -12.07
C GLU A 6 6.22 -34.04 -11.45
N GLN A 7 5.12 -34.69 -11.02
CA GLN A 7 4.08 -34.04 -10.21
C GLN A 7 4.64 -33.42 -8.93
N GLY A 8 5.53 -34.13 -8.21
CA GLY A 8 6.19 -33.58 -7.01
C GLY A 8 7.01 -32.31 -7.29
N ARG A 9 7.72 -32.25 -8.42
CA ARG A 9 8.48 -31.07 -8.85
C ARG A 9 7.58 -29.90 -9.25
N LEU A 10 6.47 -30.17 -9.96
CA LEU A 10 5.49 -29.13 -10.31
C LEU A 10 4.83 -28.52 -9.07
N VAL A 11 4.45 -29.36 -8.10
CA VAL A 11 3.92 -28.90 -6.81
C VAL A 11 4.97 -28.08 -6.06
N GLY A 12 6.20 -28.56 -5.96
CA GLY A 12 7.29 -27.83 -5.30
C GLY A 12 7.55 -26.44 -5.92
N ALA A 13 7.55 -26.35 -7.25
CA ALA A 13 7.69 -25.08 -7.95
C ALA A 13 6.52 -24.12 -7.66
N ARG A 14 5.28 -24.63 -7.56
CA ARG A 14 4.12 -23.83 -7.15
C ARG A 14 4.26 -23.30 -5.73
N LEU A 15 4.69 -24.13 -4.78
CA LEU A 15 4.91 -23.70 -3.39
C LEU A 15 5.98 -22.61 -3.30
N ARG A 16 7.09 -22.79 -4.02
CA ARG A 16 8.15 -21.78 -4.12
C ARG A 16 7.61 -20.44 -4.63
N ARG A 17 6.79 -20.48 -5.69
CA ARG A 17 6.16 -19.28 -6.26
C ARG A 17 5.26 -18.56 -5.24
N LEU A 18 4.38 -19.29 -4.54
CA LEU A 18 3.51 -18.71 -3.51
C LEU A 18 4.32 -18.00 -2.40
N ARG A 19 5.43 -18.61 -1.97
CA ARG A 19 6.32 -18.01 -0.97
C ARG A 19 7.00 -16.74 -1.48
N GLU A 20 7.48 -16.76 -2.72
CA GLU A 20 8.16 -15.62 -3.34
C GLU A 20 7.19 -14.46 -3.61
N GLU A 21 5.96 -14.75 -4.07
CA GLU A 21 4.88 -13.76 -4.23
C GLU A 21 4.46 -13.13 -2.89
N ALA A 22 4.55 -13.89 -1.79
CA ALA A 22 4.38 -13.38 -0.43
C ALA A 22 5.60 -12.56 0.09
N GLY A 23 6.67 -12.43 -0.70
CA GLY A 23 7.87 -11.68 -0.34
C GLY A 23 8.74 -12.37 0.73
N LEU A 24 8.63 -13.69 0.89
CA LEU A 24 9.29 -14.43 1.96
C LEU A 24 10.49 -15.23 1.48
N SER A 25 11.55 -15.25 2.28
CA SER A 25 12.60 -16.26 2.18
C SER A 25 12.11 -17.59 2.79
N LEU A 26 12.77 -18.72 2.50
CA LEU A 26 12.50 -19.99 3.17
C LEU A 26 12.63 -19.89 4.70
N ALA A 27 13.60 -19.10 5.19
CA ALA A 27 13.76 -18.84 6.62
C ALA A 27 12.61 -18.00 7.17
N GLY A 28 12.16 -16.98 6.43
CA GLY A 28 11.03 -16.14 6.80
C GLY A 28 9.68 -16.87 6.76
N LEU A 29 9.52 -17.88 5.91
CA LEU A 29 8.35 -18.75 5.95
C LEU A 29 8.38 -19.68 7.17
N ALA A 30 9.55 -20.27 7.48
CA ALA A 30 9.72 -21.18 8.62
C ALA A 30 9.41 -20.54 9.99
N THR A 31 9.44 -19.21 10.12
CA THR A 31 9.00 -18.52 11.34
C THR A 31 7.48 -18.40 11.48
N ARG A 32 6.73 -18.68 10.40
CA ARG A 32 5.28 -18.49 10.31
C ARG A 32 4.48 -19.79 10.25
N VAL A 33 5.16 -20.93 10.05
CA VAL A 33 4.55 -22.24 9.86
C VAL A 33 5.26 -23.28 10.73
N PRO A 34 4.60 -24.40 11.10
CA PRO A 34 5.17 -25.41 11.99
C PRO A 34 6.19 -26.34 11.30
N TYR A 35 6.92 -25.85 10.30
CA TYR A 35 7.89 -26.63 9.53
C TYR A 35 9.25 -25.94 9.46
N SER A 36 10.31 -26.74 9.56
CA SER A 36 11.68 -26.23 9.46
C SER A 36 12.01 -25.77 8.05
N ARG A 37 12.95 -24.82 7.93
CA ARG A 37 13.51 -24.36 6.65
C ARG A 37 13.95 -25.50 5.73
N ALA A 38 14.58 -26.53 6.29
CA ALA A 38 15.06 -27.69 5.54
C ALA A 38 13.90 -28.55 5.01
N ALA A 39 12.86 -28.77 5.83
CA ALA A 39 11.66 -29.49 5.39
C ALA A 39 10.96 -28.75 4.24
N LEU A 40 10.77 -27.44 4.38
CA LEU A 40 10.19 -26.57 3.34
C LEU A 40 11.01 -26.62 2.04
N GLY A 41 12.34 -26.58 2.15
CA GLY A 41 13.24 -26.74 1.01
C GLY A 41 13.03 -28.07 0.26
N HIS A 42 12.90 -29.20 0.98
CA HIS A 42 12.65 -30.49 0.35
C HIS A 42 11.29 -30.58 -0.35
N TYR A 43 10.28 -29.87 0.15
CA TYR A 43 8.96 -29.78 -0.50
C TYR A 43 9.04 -28.93 -1.77
N GLU A 44 9.72 -27.78 -1.72
CA GLU A 44 9.86 -26.88 -2.88
C GLU A 44 10.71 -27.48 -4.02
N THR A 45 11.70 -28.32 -3.71
CA THR A 45 12.51 -29.02 -4.72
C THR A 45 11.83 -30.28 -5.27
N GLY A 46 10.72 -30.72 -4.67
CA GLY A 46 10.07 -32.00 -4.98
C GLY A 46 10.88 -33.22 -4.53
N THR A 47 11.95 -33.03 -3.73
CA THR A 47 12.72 -34.12 -3.11
C THR A 47 11.84 -34.93 -2.15
N ARG A 48 10.89 -34.25 -1.50
CA ARG A 48 9.84 -34.86 -0.68
C ARG A 48 8.48 -34.40 -1.20
N ALA A 49 7.53 -35.32 -1.33
CA ALA A 49 6.15 -34.97 -1.65
C ALA A 49 5.56 -34.09 -0.53
N ALA A 50 4.98 -32.96 -0.90
CA ALA A 50 4.31 -32.05 0.02
C ALA A 50 2.95 -32.64 0.44
N PRO A 51 2.71 -32.89 1.75
CA PRO A 51 1.37 -33.20 2.25
C PRO A 51 0.40 -32.03 2.00
N SER A 52 -0.90 -32.32 1.94
CA SER A 52 -1.93 -31.28 1.77
C SER A 52 -1.85 -30.18 2.82
N GLU A 53 -1.58 -30.54 4.08
CA GLU A 53 -1.41 -29.57 5.17
C GLU A 53 -0.29 -28.54 4.88
N VAL A 54 0.82 -28.98 4.27
CA VAL A 54 1.90 -28.07 3.86
C VAL A 54 1.39 -27.12 2.79
N ILE A 55 0.65 -27.62 1.80
CA ILE A 55 0.07 -26.79 0.73
C ILE A 55 -0.86 -25.73 1.33
N ASP A 56 -1.74 -26.12 2.26
CA ASP A 56 -2.68 -25.22 2.95
C ASP A 56 -1.95 -24.10 3.70
N TRP A 57 -0.81 -24.40 4.32
CA TRP A 57 0.03 -23.39 4.98
C TRP A 57 0.60 -22.37 3.99
N TYR A 58 1.11 -22.82 2.84
CA TYR A 58 1.61 -21.92 1.80
C TYR A 58 0.50 -21.03 1.24
N GLU A 59 -0.66 -21.60 0.95
CA GLU A 59 -1.81 -20.85 0.43
C GLU A 59 -2.33 -19.83 1.44
N ARG A 60 -2.42 -20.21 2.72
CA ARG A 60 -2.81 -19.30 3.80
C ARG A 60 -1.83 -18.14 3.97
N VAL A 61 -0.53 -18.41 3.99
CA VAL A 61 0.50 -17.38 4.13
C VAL A 61 0.49 -16.43 2.93
N HIS A 62 0.29 -16.96 1.72
CA HIS A 62 0.15 -16.16 0.51
C HIS A 62 -1.12 -15.29 0.53
N ALA A 63 -2.27 -15.85 0.94
CA ALA A 63 -3.51 -15.09 1.04
C ALA A 63 -3.48 -13.97 2.09
N GLN A 64 -2.69 -14.13 3.15
CA GLN A 64 -2.47 -13.10 4.17
C GLN A 64 -1.39 -12.08 3.79
N ALA A 65 -0.57 -12.38 2.78
CA ALA A 65 0.34 -11.39 2.25
C ALA A 65 -0.48 -10.31 1.54
N VAL A 66 -0.33 -9.06 1.98
CA VAL A 66 -0.77 -7.93 1.16
C VAL A 66 0.02 -8.08 -0.14
N PRO A 67 -0.63 -8.32 -1.30
CA PRO A 67 0.11 -8.50 -2.54
C PRO A 67 1.02 -7.29 -2.67
N ALA A 68 2.31 -7.56 -2.85
CA ALA A 68 3.23 -6.53 -3.26
C ALA A 68 2.77 -6.10 -4.65
N LEU A 69 1.77 -5.21 -4.68
CA LEU A 69 1.45 -4.44 -5.87
C LEU A 69 2.79 -3.96 -6.37
N PRO A 70 3.11 -4.15 -7.66
CA PRO A 70 4.32 -3.56 -8.20
C PRO A 70 4.33 -2.13 -7.70
N ARG A 71 5.43 -1.73 -7.08
CA ARG A 71 5.72 -0.31 -6.88
C ARG A 71 5.95 0.29 -8.26
N ALA A 72 4.92 0.25 -9.12
CA ALA A 72 4.58 1.39 -9.91
C ALA A 72 4.75 2.55 -8.95
N ARG A 73 5.56 3.50 -9.38
CA ARG A 73 5.72 4.80 -8.78
C ARG A 73 4.32 5.42 -8.75
N ARG A 74 3.47 4.94 -7.83
CA ARG A 74 2.11 5.39 -7.63
C ARG A 74 2.36 6.71 -6.97
N ASP A 75 2.38 7.76 -7.78
CA ASP A 75 2.43 9.10 -7.26
C ASP A 75 1.20 9.22 -6.35
N PRO A 76 1.39 9.28 -5.02
CA PRO A 76 0.27 9.36 -4.09
C PRO A 76 -0.64 10.54 -4.46
N ARG A 77 -0.05 11.61 -5.02
CA ARG A 77 -0.75 12.81 -5.47
C ARG A 77 -1.73 12.54 -6.61
N ALA A 78 -1.40 11.65 -7.54
CA ALA A 78 -2.25 11.35 -8.70
C ALA A 78 -3.44 10.44 -8.34
N ALA A 79 -3.24 9.50 -7.39
CA ALA A 79 -4.31 8.62 -6.93
C ALA A 79 -5.31 9.36 -6.03
N ASP A 80 -4.82 10.27 -5.18
CA ASP A 80 -5.65 11.13 -4.35
C ASP A 80 -6.48 12.08 -5.22
N ALA A 81 -5.88 12.69 -6.27
CA ALA A 81 -6.60 13.57 -7.20
C ALA A 81 -7.76 12.89 -7.96
N ALA A 82 -7.61 11.62 -8.36
CA ALA A 82 -8.67 10.90 -9.08
C ALA A 82 -9.86 10.52 -8.17
N LEU A 83 -9.58 10.09 -6.93
CA LEU A 83 -10.61 9.87 -5.92
C LEU A 83 -11.29 11.19 -5.54
N ALA A 84 -10.49 12.24 -5.43
CA ALA A 84 -10.94 13.58 -5.11
C ALA A 84 -11.96 14.10 -6.14
N ALA A 85 -11.60 14.01 -7.43
CA ALA A 85 -12.49 14.38 -8.53
C ALA A 85 -13.79 13.57 -8.55
N ALA A 86 -13.74 12.26 -8.24
CA ALA A 86 -14.93 11.41 -8.19
C ALA A 86 -15.90 11.78 -7.05
N ILE A 87 -15.38 12.16 -5.88
CA ILE A 87 -16.18 12.61 -4.73
C ILE A 87 -16.79 14.00 -5.00
N ALA A 88 -15.99 14.93 -5.53
CA ALA A 88 -16.45 16.28 -5.87
C ALA A 88 -17.58 16.23 -6.90
N HIS A 89 -17.40 15.46 -7.98
CA HIS A 89 -18.44 15.30 -9.01
C HIS A 89 -19.72 14.68 -8.47
N ARG A 90 -19.63 13.71 -7.54
CA ARG A 90 -20.82 13.01 -7.01
C ARG A 90 -21.60 13.84 -6.00
N THR A 91 -20.94 14.73 -5.28
CA THR A 91 -21.56 15.48 -4.17
C THR A 91 -21.94 16.91 -4.53
N GLY A 92 -21.39 17.46 -5.62
CA GLY A 92 -21.57 18.87 -5.97
C GLY A 92 -21.04 19.83 -4.90
N ARG A 93 -20.17 19.34 -4.01
CA ARG A 93 -19.55 20.08 -2.92
C ARG A 93 -18.04 20.11 -3.15
N PRO A 94 -17.37 21.23 -2.84
CA PRO A 94 -15.93 21.32 -2.98
C PRO A 94 -15.26 20.32 -2.04
N LEU A 95 -14.38 19.49 -2.58
CA LEU A 95 -13.53 18.62 -1.78
C LEU A 95 -12.30 19.41 -1.32
N ILE A 96 -12.05 19.37 -0.02
CA ILE A 96 -10.93 20.05 0.61
C ILE A 96 -10.02 18.98 1.19
N GLU A 97 -8.76 18.99 0.76
CA GLU A 97 -7.72 18.12 1.30
C GLU A 97 -6.77 18.95 2.14
N ILE A 98 -6.52 18.55 3.38
CA ILE A 98 -5.56 19.22 4.27
C ILE A 98 -4.46 18.22 4.61
N GLY A 99 -3.25 18.52 4.14
CA GLY A 99 -2.08 17.72 4.42
C GLY A 99 -1.56 17.92 5.83
N ARG A 100 -0.75 16.97 6.30
CA ARG A 100 -0.13 17.05 7.62
C ARG A 100 0.83 18.24 7.67
N PRO A 101 0.77 19.07 8.73
CA PRO A 101 1.78 20.08 8.97
C PRO A 101 3.16 19.43 9.06
N HIS A 102 4.15 20.04 8.42
CA HIS A 102 5.53 19.57 8.43
C HIS A 102 6.47 20.74 8.71
N GLN A 103 7.63 20.43 9.29
CA GLN A 103 8.65 21.43 9.58
C GLN A 103 9.52 21.63 8.33
N GLY A 104 9.69 22.90 7.94
CA GLY A 104 10.64 23.34 6.91
C GLY A 104 11.68 24.28 7.50
N ASP A 105 12.49 24.89 6.63
CA ASP A 105 13.68 25.65 7.04
C ASP A 105 13.36 26.93 7.83
N SER A 106 12.17 27.52 7.62
CA SER A 106 11.76 28.80 8.21
C SER A 106 10.52 28.73 9.10
N GLY A 107 9.98 27.52 9.35
CA GLY A 107 8.78 27.35 10.15
C GLY A 107 8.04 26.05 9.87
N TYR A 108 6.75 26.01 10.20
CA TYR A 108 5.87 24.90 9.89
C TYR A 108 4.95 25.26 8.71
N PHE A 109 4.72 24.27 7.85
CA PHE A 109 3.94 24.43 6.63
C PHE A 109 2.82 23.39 6.60
N CYS A 110 1.61 23.83 6.29
CA CYS A 110 0.44 22.98 6.12
C CYS A 110 -0.06 23.10 4.68
N PRO A 111 0.18 22.08 3.83
CA PRO A 111 -0.31 22.08 2.46
C PRO A 111 -1.80 21.76 2.43
N PHE A 112 -2.52 22.32 1.48
CA PHE A 112 -3.94 22.04 1.25
C PHE A 112 -4.28 22.04 -0.25
N ARG A 113 -5.40 21.39 -0.59
CA ARG A 113 -5.98 21.43 -1.93
C ARG A 113 -7.48 21.65 -1.90
N ILE A 114 -8.00 22.29 -2.95
CA ILE A 114 -9.44 22.41 -3.22
C ILE A 114 -9.70 21.80 -4.61
N ASP A 115 -10.54 20.77 -4.66
CA ASP A 115 -10.93 20.00 -5.86
C ASP A 115 -9.76 19.45 -6.68
N GLY A 116 -8.57 19.31 -6.06
CA GLY A 116 -7.33 18.91 -6.75
C GLY A 116 -6.82 19.96 -7.76
N LEU A 117 -7.44 21.14 -7.85
CA LEU A 117 -7.11 22.20 -8.80
C LEU A 117 -6.32 23.33 -8.17
N ILE A 118 -6.74 23.75 -6.98
CA ILE A 118 -6.07 24.81 -6.22
C ILE A 118 -5.14 24.13 -5.24
N GLU A 119 -3.84 24.28 -5.43
CA GLU A 119 -2.83 23.87 -4.46
C GLU A 119 -2.36 25.10 -3.67
N GLY A 120 -2.30 24.98 -2.35
CA GLY A 120 -1.83 26.04 -1.47
C GLY A 120 -1.00 25.49 -0.31
N GLU A 121 -0.17 26.36 0.26
CA GLU A 121 0.63 26.03 1.45
C GLU A 121 0.59 27.21 2.41
N ALA A 122 0.23 26.94 3.67
CA ALA A 122 0.13 27.95 4.70
C ALA A 122 1.21 27.77 5.76
N ALA A 123 1.85 28.88 6.14
CA ALA A 123 2.93 28.88 7.12
C ALA A 123 2.44 29.19 8.54
N GLY A 124 3.22 28.77 9.53
CA GLY A 124 3.05 29.11 10.94
C GLY A 124 4.33 28.90 11.75
N THR A 125 4.40 29.53 12.92
CA THR A 125 5.50 29.36 13.88
C THR A 125 5.53 27.96 14.50
N ASP A 126 4.39 27.28 14.49
CA ASP A 126 4.20 25.90 14.95
C ASP A 126 3.16 25.19 14.05
N ALA A 127 3.05 23.87 14.20
CA ALA A 127 2.13 23.04 13.41
C ALA A 127 0.65 23.45 13.54
N THR A 128 0.22 23.88 14.73
CA THR A 128 -1.17 24.32 14.98
C THR A 128 -1.45 25.65 14.29
N THR A 129 -0.49 26.58 14.37
CA THR A 129 -0.57 27.87 13.68
C THR A 129 -0.59 27.69 12.17
N ALA A 130 0.23 26.78 11.62
CA ALA A 130 0.22 26.48 10.19
C ALA A 130 -1.12 25.89 9.72
N LEU A 131 -1.70 24.94 10.48
CA LEU A 131 -3.03 24.37 10.18
C LEU A 131 -4.13 25.44 10.24
N ARG A 132 -4.09 26.31 11.26
CA ARG A 132 -5.07 27.40 11.39
C ARG A 132 -4.97 28.39 10.23
N SER A 133 -3.75 28.69 9.77
CA SER A 133 -3.53 29.52 8.59
C SER A 133 -4.08 28.85 7.33
N ALA A 134 -3.89 27.54 7.15
CA ALA A 134 -4.45 26.79 6.01
C ALA A 134 -5.97 26.86 5.97
N LEU A 135 -6.65 26.64 7.11
CA LEU A 135 -8.10 26.74 7.21
C LEU A 135 -8.63 28.14 6.84
N ARG A 136 -7.92 29.20 7.23
CA ARG A 136 -8.28 30.57 6.83
C ARG A 136 -8.13 30.78 5.33
N ALA A 137 -7.01 30.37 4.75
CA ALA A 137 -6.75 30.49 3.32
C ALA A 137 -7.80 29.76 2.47
N ILE A 138 -8.20 28.55 2.89
CA ILE A 138 -9.29 27.80 2.25
C ILE A 138 -10.61 28.59 2.31
N GLY A 139 -10.94 29.15 3.48
CA GLY A 139 -12.13 29.99 3.64
C GLY A 139 -12.17 31.20 2.70
N ASP A 140 -11.02 31.86 2.53
CA ASP A 140 -10.88 33.00 1.61
C ASP A 140 -11.08 32.57 0.14
N GLU A 141 -10.51 31.43 -0.27
CA GLU A 141 -10.68 30.91 -1.64
C GLU A 141 -12.14 30.52 -1.94
N LEU A 142 -12.78 29.79 -1.03
CA LEU A 142 -14.19 29.41 -1.19
C LEU A 142 -15.11 30.65 -1.18
N GLY A 143 -14.78 31.67 -0.39
CA GLY A 143 -15.50 32.94 -0.37
C GLY A 143 -15.38 33.73 -1.67
N ARG A 144 -14.26 33.62 -2.41
CA ARG A 144 -14.11 34.20 -3.75
C ARG A 144 -14.88 33.42 -4.81
N ALA A 145 -14.94 32.09 -4.68
CA ALA A 145 -15.66 31.22 -5.62
C ALA A 145 -17.19 31.37 -5.51
N GLY A 146 -17.74 31.49 -4.29
CA GLY A 146 -19.17 31.63 -4.06
C GLY A 146 -19.78 33.01 -4.39
N LYS A 147 -18.95 34.00 -4.74
CA LYS A 147 -19.40 35.34 -5.16
C LYS A 147 -19.57 35.48 -6.69
N ARG A 148 -19.35 34.42 -7.46
CA ARG A 148 -19.47 34.40 -8.92
C ARG A 148 -20.79 33.82 -9.39
#